data_AF-A0A970ZG95-F1
#
_entry.id   AF-A0A970ZG95-F1
#
_cell.length_a   1.000
_cell.length_b   1.000
_cell.length_c   1.000
_cell.angle_alpha   90.00
_cell.angle_beta   90.00
_cell.angle_gamma   90.00
#
_symmetry.space_group_name_H-M   'P 1'
#
loop_
_entity.id
_entity.type
_entity.pdbx_description
1 polymer ?
#
loop_
_entity_poly.entity_id
_entity_poly.type
_entity_poly.pdbx_seq_one_letter_code
_entity_poly.pdbx_strand_id
1 'polypeptide(L)'
;MKKSFRYFALMCSIMAMSAAALCQTYPDDLREKIDAVVLSAYQKASEQFPCKLKTRGKAKMAHWQQIEKCLNYANNRVDWVDINGQIRRIGQEYRVPEEELLSLAGRSLSAHALPYDRVFIVKNEKALLPLSSSLLKFLPEDSLLGLPVLDSSGKEIGTFEGVYTFERAGGLLSGSILRHSLFQYKDVNGRLQSAPDRLLLDHFGVPWKGAGTQPGFRFPPHQLEIR
;
A
#
# COMPACT_ATOMS: atom_id res chain seq x y z
N MET A 1 -3.98 -1.11 76.71
CA MET A 1 -3.53 -2.45 76.25
C MET A 1 -4.42 -2.91 75.10
N LYS A 2 -3.82 -3.34 73.96
CA LYS A 2 -4.37 -4.13 72.83
C LYS A 2 -5.46 -3.46 71.94
N LYS A 3 -5.13 -2.99 70.72
CA LYS A 3 -5.21 -3.68 69.38
C LYS A 3 -6.62 -4.24 69.09
N SER A 4 -7.36 -3.93 68.02
CA SER A 4 -7.13 -4.28 66.58
C SER A 4 -8.30 -3.69 65.73
N PHE A 5 -8.10 -2.94 64.65
CA PHE A 5 -8.04 -3.31 63.21
C PHE A 5 -9.36 -3.65 62.48
N ARG A 6 -9.62 -2.91 61.38
CA ARG A 6 -10.28 -3.24 60.07
C ARG A 6 -11.31 -2.16 59.63
N TYR A 7 -10.89 -1.19 58.81
CA TYR A 7 -10.97 -1.15 57.33
C TYR A 7 -12.38 -1.31 56.76
N PHE A 8 -12.94 -0.21 56.25
CA PHE A 8 -13.76 -0.22 55.04
C PHE A 8 -13.59 1.11 54.29
N ALA A 9 -12.82 1.05 53.20
CA ALA A 9 -12.64 2.15 52.26
C ALA A 9 -13.84 2.17 51.31
N LEU A 10 -14.55 3.30 51.22
CA LEU A 10 -15.56 3.53 50.19
C LEU A 10 -14.90 4.34 49.06
N MET A 11 -14.48 3.64 48.01
CA MET A 11 -13.98 4.21 46.77
C MET A 11 -15.13 4.90 46.01
N CYS A 12 -15.00 6.21 45.82
CA CYS A 12 -15.87 7.01 44.98
C CYS A 12 -15.58 6.64 43.51
N SER A 13 -16.44 5.83 42.90
CA SER A 13 -16.39 5.45 41.49
C SER A 13 -17.45 6.24 40.71
N ILE A 14 -17.07 7.39 40.15
CA ILE A 14 -17.80 8.18 39.16
C ILE A 14 -16.68 8.91 38.37
N MET A 15 -16.44 8.80 37.07
CA MET A 15 -17.27 8.54 35.92
C MET A 15 -16.34 7.90 34.87
N ALA A 16 -16.65 6.69 34.40
CA ALA A 16 -16.10 6.21 33.14
C ALA A 16 -16.76 7.03 32.04
N MET A 17 -16.04 7.99 31.45
CA MET A 17 -16.46 8.57 30.18
C MET A 17 -16.45 7.45 29.16
N SER A 18 -17.64 6.98 28.80
CA SER A 18 -17.86 6.04 27.72
C SER A 18 -17.26 6.66 26.46
N ALA A 19 -16.13 6.10 26.01
CA ALA A 19 -15.66 6.20 24.64
C ALA A 19 -16.61 5.38 23.75
N ALA A 20 -17.87 5.81 23.68
CA ALA A 20 -18.63 5.63 22.46
C ALA A 20 -17.98 6.59 21.47
N ALA A 21 -16.90 6.14 20.84
CA ALA A 21 -16.35 6.77 19.67
C ALA A 21 -17.52 6.96 18.71
N LEU A 22 -17.89 8.23 18.56
CA LEU A 22 -18.87 8.70 17.62
C LEU A 22 -18.51 8.06 16.28
N CYS A 23 -19.30 7.10 15.81
CA CYS A 23 -19.44 6.92 14.38
C CYS A 23 -20.11 8.21 13.89
N GLN A 24 -19.31 9.26 13.69
CA GLN A 24 -19.74 10.38 12.88
C GLN A 24 -19.90 9.81 11.48
N THR A 25 -21.13 9.41 11.16
CA THR A 25 -21.52 9.15 9.78
C THR A 25 -21.47 10.49 9.07
N TYR A 26 -20.35 10.77 8.42
CA TYR A 26 -20.26 11.92 7.54
C TYR A 26 -21.33 11.84 6.46
N PRO A 27 -21.82 12.98 5.97
CA PRO A 27 -22.69 13.01 4.82
C PRO A 27 -22.06 12.24 3.66
N ASP A 28 -22.84 11.47 2.92
CA ASP A 28 -22.36 10.75 1.73
C ASP A 28 -21.67 11.71 0.74
N ASP A 29 -22.15 12.95 0.68
CA ASP A 29 -21.57 14.07 -0.07
C ASP A 29 -20.09 14.36 0.25
N LEU A 30 -19.65 14.23 1.52
CA LEU A 30 -18.22 14.37 1.84
C LEU A 30 -17.38 13.30 1.14
N ARG A 31 -17.84 12.05 1.23
CA ARG A 31 -17.14 10.90 0.65
C ARG A 31 -17.10 11.03 -0.86
N GLU A 32 -18.23 11.35 -1.49
CA GLU A 32 -18.33 11.54 -2.94
C GLU A 32 -17.39 12.64 -3.44
N LYS A 33 -17.25 13.76 -2.70
CA LYS A 33 -16.31 14.82 -3.06
C LYS A 33 -14.86 14.37 -2.96
N ILE A 34 -14.47 13.66 -1.90
CA ILE A 34 -13.12 13.12 -1.76
C ILE A 34 -12.84 12.10 -2.88
N ASP A 35 -13.80 11.20 -3.13
CA ASP A 35 -13.71 10.17 -4.17
C ASP A 35 -13.55 10.80 -5.55
N ALA A 36 -14.28 11.87 -5.86
CA ALA A 36 -14.15 12.59 -7.13
C ALA A 36 -12.74 13.16 -7.32
N VAL A 37 -12.16 13.77 -6.28
CA VAL A 37 -10.79 14.30 -6.32
C VAL A 37 -9.78 13.18 -6.53
N VAL A 38 -9.87 12.09 -5.76
CA VAL A 38 -8.95 10.94 -5.89
C VAL A 38 -9.10 10.27 -7.27
N LEU A 39 -10.32 10.12 -7.75
CA LEU A 39 -10.60 9.56 -9.08
C LEU A 39 -9.95 10.41 -10.18
N SER A 40 -9.94 11.74 -10.07
CA SER A 40 -9.25 12.62 -11.03
C SER A 40 -7.75 12.33 -11.11
N ALA A 41 -7.10 12.01 -9.98
CA ALA A 41 -5.69 11.62 -9.95
C ALA A 41 -5.46 10.30 -10.69
N TYR A 42 -6.34 9.31 -10.50
CA TYR A 42 -6.28 8.04 -11.23
C TYR A 42 -6.53 8.20 -12.72
N GLN A 43 -7.50 9.04 -13.10
CA GLN A 43 -7.75 9.38 -14.51
C GLN A 43 -6.47 9.94 -15.13
N LYS A 44 -5.83 10.91 -14.47
CA LYS A 44 -4.58 11.51 -14.95
C LYS A 44 -3.43 10.51 -15.09
N ALA A 45 -3.25 9.63 -14.10
CA ALA A 45 -2.22 8.59 -14.16
C ALA A 45 -2.49 7.56 -15.27
N SER A 46 -3.75 7.21 -15.50
CA SER A 46 -4.15 6.16 -16.44
C SER A 46 -4.03 6.55 -17.92
N GLU A 47 -3.84 7.83 -18.25
CA GLU A 47 -3.73 8.34 -19.64
C GLU A 47 -2.63 7.65 -20.48
N GLN A 48 -1.65 7.00 -19.84
CA GLN A 48 -0.51 6.35 -20.49
C GLN A 48 -0.45 4.85 -20.22
N PHE A 49 -1.44 4.32 -19.51
CA PHE A 49 -1.63 2.89 -19.37
C PHE A 49 -2.40 2.33 -20.56
N PRO A 50 -2.20 1.04 -20.90
CA PRO A 50 -1.25 0.11 -20.27
C PRO A 50 0.18 0.18 -20.85
N CYS A 51 1.19 -0.03 -20.00
CA CYS A 51 2.58 -0.13 -20.40
C CYS A 51 2.93 -1.53 -20.91
N LYS A 52 3.58 -1.62 -22.07
CA LYS A 52 4.02 -2.92 -22.63
C LYS A 52 5.31 -3.39 -21.94
N LEU A 53 5.23 -4.55 -21.29
CA LEU A 53 6.36 -5.16 -20.58
C LEU A 53 7.01 -6.26 -21.43
N LYS A 54 8.33 -6.24 -21.49
CA LYS A 54 9.16 -7.34 -21.99
C LYS A 54 9.44 -8.30 -20.85
N THR A 55 9.67 -9.57 -21.21
CA THR A 55 10.05 -10.63 -20.27
C THR A 55 11.49 -11.09 -20.53
N ARG A 56 12.22 -11.48 -19.48
CA ARG A 56 13.60 -11.95 -19.55
C ARG A 56 13.86 -13.19 -18.71
N GLY A 57 15.01 -13.81 -18.94
CA GLY A 57 15.48 -14.98 -18.17
C GLY A 57 14.70 -16.27 -18.44
N LYS A 58 15.09 -17.32 -17.71
CA LYS A 58 14.50 -18.66 -17.82
C LYS A 58 13.03 -18.66 -17.37
N ALA A 59 12.75 -18.04 -16.23
CA ALA A 59 11.41 -17.91 -15.67
C ALA A 59 10.49 -16.90 -16.39
N LYS A 60 10.97 -16.24 -17.46
CA LYS A 60 10.20 -15.23 -18.20
C LYS A 60 9.67 -14.10 -17.28
N MET A 61 10.52 -13.62 -16.39
CA MET A 61 10.23 -12.51 -15.48
C MET A 61 9.98 -11.21 -16.26
N ALA A 62 8.91 -10.49 -15.96
CA ALA A 62 8.68 -9.16 -16.53
C ALA A 62 9.76 -8.18 -16.08
N HIS A 63 10.15 -7.26 -16.96
CA HIS A 63 11.31 -6.41 -16.74
C HIS A 63 11.04 -5.31 -15.70
N TRP A 64 11.64 -5.40 -14.51
CA TRP A 64 11.37 -4.47 -13.41
C TRP A 64 11.64 -3.00 -13.75
N GLN A 65 12.69 -2.68 -14.53
CA GLN A 65 12.97 -1.28 -14.92
C GLN A 65 11.81 -0.66 -15.73
N GLN A 66 11.10 -1.47 -16.52
CA GLN A 66 9.95 -0.98 -17.29
C GLN A 66 8.74 -0.76 -16.38
N ILE A 67 8.56 -1.62 -15.38
CA ILE A 67 7.55 -1.47 -14.32
C ILE A 67 7.82 -0.19 -13.55
N GLU A 68 9.03 -0.02 -13.03
CA GLU A 68 9.44 1.16 -12.27
C GLU A 68 9.21 2.44 -13.07
N LYS A 69 9.69 2.48 -14.32
CA LYS A 69 9.48 3.63 -15.20
C LYS A 69 8.00 3.93 -15.39
N CYS A 70 7.18 2.90 -15.64
CA CYS A 70 5.75 3.05 -15.87
C CYS A 70 5.03 3.62 -14.64
N LEU A 71 5.21 3.00 -13.47
CA LEU A 71 4.49 3.38 -12.25
C LEU A 71 4.95 4.74 -11.70
N ASN A 72 6.26 5.00 -11.68
CA ASN A 72 6.77 6.30 -11.23
C ASN A 72 6.37 7.42 -12.20
N TYR A 73 6.37 7.18 -13.52
CA TYR A 73 5.91 8.17 -14.47
C TYR A 73 4.44 8.51 -14.30
N ALA A 74 3.58 7.52 -14.08
CA ALA A 74 2.16 7.74 -13.78
C ALA A 74 1.96 8.54 -12.48
N ASN A 75 2.72 8.20 -11.42
CA ASN A 75 2.71 8.94 -10.16
C ASN A 75 3.12 10.40 -10.31
N ASN A 76 4.19 10.67 -11.08
CA ASN A 76 4.78 12.00 -11.19
C ASN A 76 3.98 12.96 -12.09
N ARG A 77 2.96 12.47 -12.79
CA ARG A 77 2.07 13.30 -13.64
C ARG A 77 0.87 13.86 -12.89
N VAL A 78 0.58 13.33 -11.71
CA VAL A 78 -0.49 13.85 -10.85
C VAL A 78 0.02 15.11 -10.18
N ASP A 79 -0.77 16.17 -10.24
CA ASP A 79 -0.51 17.38 -9.48
C ASP A 79 -0.91 17.15 -8.01
N TRP A 80 0.00 16.56 -7.25
CA TRP A 80 -0.25 16.26 -5.84
C TRP A 80 -0.47 17.52 -4.99
N VAL A 81 0.05 18.67 -5.40
CA VAL A 81 -0.18 19.94 -4.71
C VAL A 81 -1.64 20.35 -4.85
N ASP A 82 -2.17 20.31 -6.07
CA ASP A 82 -3.58 20.61 -6.31
C ASP A 82 -4.52 19.57 -5.66
N ILE A 83 -4.22 18.27 -5.79
CA ILE A 83 -5.00 17.20 -5.16
C ILE A 83 -5.07 17.38 -3.64
N ASN A 84 -3.92 17.57 -2.99
CA ASN A 84 -3.87 17.78 -1.54
C ASN A 84 -4.58 19.08 -1.12
N GLY A 85 -4.48 20.14 -1.94
CA GLY A 85 -5.20 21.39 -1.73
C GLY A 85 -6.72 21.25 -1.84
N GLN A 86 -7.21 20.45 -2.80
CA GLN A 86 -8.64 20.15 -2.97
C GLN A 86 -9.18 19.35 -1.78
N ILE A 87 -8.51 18.26 -1.39
CA ILE A 87 -8.92 17.43 -0.25
C ILE A 87 -8.95 18.27 1.04
N ARG A 88 -7.93 19.12 1.27
CA ARG A 88 -7.89 20.01 2.44
C ARG A 88 -9.05 21.00 2.48
N ARG A 89 -9.39 21.62 1.35
CA ARG A 89 -10.54 22.54 1.26
C ARG A 89 -11.85 21.84 1.60
N ILE A 90 -12.04 20.61 1.12
CA ILE A 90 -13.17 19.77 1.49
C ILE A 90 -13.15 19.51 3.01
N GLY A 91 -12.01 19.08 3.57
CA GLY A 91 -11.89 18.90 5.03
C GLY A 91 -12.29 20.11 5.85
N GLN A 92 -11.90 21.31 5.42
CA GLN A 92 -12.25 22.58 6.06
C GLN A 92 -13.76 22.90 5.95
N GLU A 93 -14.36 22.69 4.78
CA GLU A 93 -15.80 22.89 4.53
C GLU A 93 -16.66 22.05 5.49
N TYR A 94 -16.28 20.78 5.68
CA TYR A 94 -17.01 19.83 6.54
C TYR A 94 -16.47 19.77 7.98
N ARG A 95 -15.45 20.56 8.32
CA ARG A 95 -14.78 20.59 9.64
C ARG A 95 -14.27 19.21 10.10
N VAL A 96 -13.73 18.43 9.17
CA VAL A 96 -13.22 17.08 9.40
C VAL A 96 -11.79 17.16 9.95
N PRO A 97 -11.46 16.44 11.04
CA PRO A 97 -10.09 16.33 11.53
C PRO A 97 -9.14 15.76 10.46
N GLU A 98 -7.89 16.22 10.45
CA GLU A 98 -6.89 15.82 9.43
C GLU A 98 -6.71 14.29 9.36
N GLU A 99 -6.60 13.61 10.50
CA GLU A 99 -6.42 12.15 10.55
C GLU A 99 -7.58 11.39 9.90
N GLU A 100 -8.80 11.88 10.09
CA GLU A 100 -9.99 11.26 9.54
C GLU A 100 -10.12 11.55 8.05
N LEU A 101 -9.75 12.76 7.62
CA LEU A 101 -9.67 13.12 6.21
C LEU A 101 -8.61 12.29 5.47
N LEU A 102 -7.45 12.09 6.07
CA LEU A 102 -6.41 11.18 5.57
C LEU A 102 -6.90 9.74 5.49
N SER A 103 -7.67 9.29 6.49
CA SER A 103 -8.28 7.95 6.47
C SER A 103 -9.30 7.79 5.33
N LEU A 104 -10.18 8.77 5.14
CA LEU A 104 -11.17 8.79 4.05
C LEU A 104 -10.50 8.81 2.68
N ALA A 105 -9.54 9.71 2.48
CA ALA A 105 -8.76 9.78 1.24
C ALA A 105 -7.96 8.48 1.00
N GLY A 106 -7.35 7.91 2.04
CA GLY A 106 -6.63 6.63 1.94
C GLY A 106 -7.52 5.45 1.52
N ARG A 107 -8.75 5.39 2.04
CA ARG A 107 -9.76 4.40 1.60
C ARG A 107 -10.14 4.61 0.14
N SER A 108 -10.34 5.86 -0.26
CA SER A 108 -10.62 6.24 -1.65
C SER A 108 -9.48 5.81 -2.59
N LEU A 109 -8.21 6.00 -2.18
CA LEU A 109 -7.06 5.52 -2.95
C LEU A 109 -7.15 4.01 -3.17
N SER A 110 -7.47 3.23 -2.14
CA SER A 110 -7.64 1.77 -2.27
C SER A 110 -8.84 1.40 -3.16
N ALA A 111 -9.98 2.08 -3.02
CA ALA A 111 -11.19 1.80 -3.78
C ALA A 111 -11.01 2.03 -5.29
N HIS A 112 -10.14 2.97 -5.67
CA HIS A 112 -9.83 3.27 -7.07
C HIS A 112 -8.55 2.60 -7.59
N ALA A 113 -7.95 1.68 -6.84
CA ALA A 113 -6.77 0.96 -7.28
C ALA A 113 -7.02 0.23 -8.61
N LEU A 114 -6.08 0.36 -9.55
CA LEU A 114 -6.23 -0.23 -10.88
C LEU A 114 -5.68 -1.66 -10.89
N PRO A 115 -6.37 -2.63 -11.51
CA PRO A 115 -5.83 -3.97 -11.68
C PRO A 115 -4.62 -3.98 -12.61
N TYR A 116 -3.73 -4.95 -12.43
CA TYR A 116 -2.48 -5.02 -13.20
C TYR A 116 -2.68 -5.11 -14.71
N ASP A 117 -3.72 -5.78 -15.19
CA ASP A 117 -4.05 -5.93 -16.61
C ASP A 117 -4.51 -4.63 -17.28
N ARG A 118 -4.97 -3.65 -16.50
CA ARG A 118 -5.20 -2.27 -16.95
C ARG A 118 -3.94 -1.43 -16.95
N VAL A 119 -2.94 -1.81 -16.16
CA VAL A 119 -1.68 -1.06 -16.00
C VAL A 119 -0.59 -1.58 -16.95
N PHE A 120 -0.56 -2.88 -17.21
CA PHE A 120 0.49 -3.56 -17.96
C PHE A 120 -0.06 -4.48 -19.05
N ILE A 121 0.64 -4.53 -20.19
CA ILE A 121 0.49 -5.59 -21.18
C ILE A 121 1.69 -6.53 -21.06
N VAL A 122 1.44 -7.77 -20.67
CA VAL A 122 2.44 -8.85 -20.66
C VAL A 122 1.99 -9.91 -21.68
N LYS A 123 2.75 -10.05 -22.78
CA LYS A 123 2.36 -10.97 -23.88
C LYS A 123 2.39 -12.45 -23.52
N ASN A 124 3.22 -12.82 -22.54
CA ASN A 124 3.41 -14.21 -22.16
C ASN A 124 2.61 -14.50 -20.89
N GLU A 125 1.56 -15.31 -20.99
CA GLU A 125 0.71 -15.69 -19.85
C GLU A 125 1.46 -16.47 -18.76
N LYS A 126 2.56 -17.14 -19.12
CA LYS A 126 3.43 -17.86 -18.19
C LYS A 126 4.53 -16.98 -17.59
N ALA A 127 4.51 -15.67 -17.86
CA ALA A 127 5.45 -14.74 -17.28
C ALA A 127 5.25 -14.62 -15.76
N LEU A 128 6.29 -14.15 -15.08
CA LEU A 128 6.23 -13.75 -13.68
C LEU A 128 6.21 -12.23 -13.58
N LEU A 129 5.39 -11.71 -12.68
CA LEU A 129 5.40 -10.32 -12.25
C LEU A 129 6.45 -10.20 -11.11
N PRO A 130 7.52 -9.41 -11.28
CA PRO A 130 8.58 -9.32 -10.27
C PRO A 130 8.09 -8.61 -9.01
N LEU A 131 8.44 -9.15 -7.84
CA LEU A 131 8.18 -8.55 -6.53
C LEU A 131 9.26 -7.51 -6.19
N SER A 132 9.51 -6.56 -7.09
CA SER A 132 10.52 -5.52 -6.90
C SER A 132 10.03 -4.41 -5.96
N SER A 133 10.95 -3.74 -5.26
CA SER A 133 10.58 -2.61 -4.38
C SER A 133 9.75 -1.54 -5.10
N SER A 134 10.04 -1.28 -6.37
CA SER A 134 9.31 -0.28 -7.17
C SER A 134 7.89 -0.72 -7.52
N LEU A 135 7.61 -2.03 -7.59
CA LEU A 135 6.25 -2.56 -7.73
C LEU A 135 5.53 -2.55 -6.38
N LEU A 136 6.18 -3.05 -5.34
CA LEU A 136 5.60 -3.20 -3.99
C LEU A 136 5.20 -1.86 -3.36
N LYS A 137 5.88 -0.76 -3.71
CA LYS A 137 5.52 0.60 -3.29
C LYS A 137 4.07 0.98 -3.66
N PHE A 138 3.55 0.48 -4.78
CA PHE A 138 2.22 0.80 -5.30
C PHE A 138 1.21 -0.32 -5.06
N LEU A 139 1.60 -1.39 -4.36
CA LEU A 139 0.75 -2.55 -4.18
C LEU A 139 -0.32 -2.28 -3.10
N PRO A 140 -1.61 -2.52 -3.38
CA PRO A 140 -2.66 -2.59 -2.36
C PRO A 140 -2.38 -3.70 -1.34
N GLU A 141 -2.78 -3.50 -0.08
CA GLU A 141 -2.47 -4.43 1.03
C GLU A 141 -3.13 -5.81 0.87
N ASP A 142 -4.29 -5.85 0.22
CA ASP A 142 -5.07 -7.06 -0.05
C ASP A 142 -4.70 -7.75 -1.37
N SER A 143 -3.72 -7.20 -2.10
CA SER A 143 -3.29 -7.74 -3.39
C SER A 143 -2.20 -8.80 -3.27
N LEU A 144 -2.19 -9.70 -4.24
CA LEU A 144 -1.30 -10.85 -4.43
C LEU A 144 -1.36 -11.91 -3.33
N LEU A 145 -2.22 -11.75 -2.32
CA LEU A 145 -2.35 -12.68 -1.20
C LEU A 145 -2.61 -14.12 -1.67
N GLY A 146 -1.84 -15.06 -1.12
CA GLY A 146 -1.96 -16.48 -1.43
C GLY A 146 -1.43 -16.90 -2.81
N LEU A 147 -0.97 -15.97 -3.66
CA LEU A 147 -0.32 -16.35 -4.91
C LEU A 147 1.03 -17.04 -4.64
N PRO A 148 1.42 -18.04 -5.44
CA PRO A 148 2.72 -18.68 -5.29
C PRO A 148 3.83 -17.68 -5.63
N VAL A 149 4.87 -17.67 -4.82
CA VAL A 149 6.11 -16.94 -5.05
C VAL A 149 7.11 -17.89 -5.67
N LEU A 150 7.64 -17.50 -6.83
CA LEU A 150 8.65 -18.26 -7.56
C LEU A 150 9.97 -17.49 -7.57
N ASP A 151 11.08 -18.22 -7.50
CA ASP A 151 12.40 -17.66 -7.70
C ASP A 151 12.72 -17.42 -9.20
N SER A 152 13.88 -16.82 -9.47
CA SER A 152 14.35 -16.53 -10.83
C SER A 152 14.60 -17.78 -11.70
N SER A 153 14.67 -18.97 -11.10
CA SER A 153 14.76 -20.25 -11.80
C SER A 153 13.39 -20.82 -12.18
N GLY A 154 12.32 -20.27 -11.60
CA GLY A 154 10.93 -20.74 -11.73
C GLY A 154 10.54 -21.78 -10.69
N LYS A 155 11.32 -21.93 -9.61
CA LYS A 155 10.97 -22.83 -8.51
C LYS A 155 10.08 -22.08 -7.52
N GLU A 156 8.97 -22.71 -7.14
CA GLU A 156 8.10 -22.21 -6.08
C GLU A 156 8.80 -22.31 -4.72
N ILE A 157 8.76 -21.22 -3.94
CA ILE A 157 9.38 -21.14 -2.61
C ILE A 157 8.36 -20.95 -1.49
N GLY A 158 7.10 -20.65 -1.83
CA GLY A 158 6.04 -20.41 -0.87
C GLY A 158 4.89 -19.57 -1.43
N THR A 159 4.06 -18.99 -0.56
CA THR A 159 2.89 -18.17 -0.93
C THR A 159 3.01 -16.75 -0.38
N PHE A 160 2.66 -15.76 -1.18
CA PHE A 160 2.75 -14.35 -0.82
C PHE A 160 1.80 -13.99 0.33
N GLU A 161 2.30 -13.25 1.32
CA GLU A 161 1.56 -12.89 2.54
C GLU A 161 1.45 -11.38 2.77
N GLY A 162 2.24 -10.57 2.07
CA GLY A 162 2.12 -9.11 2.17
C GLY A 162 3.43 -8.36 1.98
N VAL A 163 3.35 -7.06 2.23
CA VAL A 163 4.44 -6.08 2.08
C VAL A 163 4.77 -5.47 3.44
N TYR A 164 6.04 -5.21 3.68
CA TYR A 164 6.50 -4.43 4.83
C TYR A 164 7.51 -3.37 4.38
N THR A 165 7.62 -2.30 5.17
CA THR A 165 8.59 -1.23 4.91
C THR A 165 9.81 -1.45 5.78
N PHE A 166 10.98 -1.51 5.16
CA PHE A 166 12.26 -1.52 5.84
C PHE A 166 12.90 -0.14 5.74
N GLU A 167 13.24 0.45 6.88
CA GLU A 167 13.95 1.72 6.95
C GLU A 167 15.43 1.47 7.24
N ARG A 168 16.30 2.10 6.47
CA ARG A 168 17.73 2.13 6.77
C ARG A 168 18.20 3.58 6.82
N ALA A 169 18.87 3.94 7.91
CA ALA A 169 19.61 5.19 7.96
C ALA A 169 20.66 5.19 6.84
N GLY A 170 20.65 6.22 5.99
CA GLY A 170 21.75 6.50 5.09
C GLY A 170 23.06 6.58 5.87
N GLY A 171 24.18 6.24 5.22
CA GLY A 171 25.50 6.36 5.87
C GLY A 171 25.72 7.76 6.44
N LEU A 172 26.63 7.88 7.42
CA LEU A 172 26.95 9.05 8.27
C LEU A 172 27.01 10.45 7.61
N LEU A 173 26.96 10.56 6.28
CA LEU A 173 27.03 11.79 5.50
C LEU A 173 25.69 12.24 4.89
N SER A 174 24.68 11.38 4.80
CA SER A 174 23.35 11.74 4.32
C SER A 174 22.33 11.39 5.39
N GLY A 175 21.82 12.38 6.12
CA GLY A 175 20.73 12.21 7.10
C GLY A 175 19.39 11.75 6.49
N SER A 176 19.40 11.15 5.30
CA SER A 176 18.24 10.58 4.63
C SER A 176 17.96 9.17 5.12
N ILE A 177 16.70 8.92 5.49
CA ILE A 177 16.19 7.58 5.78
C ILE A 177 15.74 6.98 4.45
N LEU A 178 16.38 5.89 4.03
CA LEU A 178 15.96 5.13 2.85
C LEU A 178 14.88 4.14 3.26
N ARG A 179 13.69 4.28 2.64
CA ARG A 179 12.55 3.37 2.82
C ARG A 179 12.46 2.42 1.64
N HIS A 180 12.50 1.13 1.92
CA HIS A 180 12.35 0.07 0.93
C HIS A 180 11.10 -0.76 1.21
N SER A 181 10.28 -0.99 0.17
CA SER A 181 9.17 -1.93 0.25
C SER A 181 9.68 -3.33 -0.06
N LEU A 182 9.51 -4.26 0.88
CA LEU A 182 9.89 -5.66 0.79
C LEU A 182 8.64 -6.53 0.98
N PHE A 183 8.72 -7.81 0.62
CA PHE A 183 7.61 -8.75 0.79
C PHE A 183 7.93 -9.88 1.76
N GLN A 184 6.87 -10.48 2.26
CA GLN A 184 6.88 -11.68 3.09
C GLN A 184 6.05 -12.80 2.43
N TYR A 185 6.43 -14.04 2.70
CA TYR A 185 5.78 -15.23 2.17
C TYR A 185 5.76 -16.36 3.20
N LYS A 186 4.79 -17.26 3.14
CA LYS A 186 4.82 -18.52 3.89
C LYS A 186 5.56 -19.57 3.08
N ASP A 187 6.60 -20.15 3.66
CA ASP A 187 7.31 -21.26 3.02
C ASP A 187 6.49 -22.55 3.02
N VAL A 188 7.05 -23.60 2.42
CA VAL A 188 6.41 -24.94 2.32
C VAL A 188 6.08 -25.57 3.68
N ASN A 189 6.68 -25.10 4.78
CA ASN A 189 6.40 -25.55 6.14
C ASN A 189 5.41 -24.63 6.87
N GLY A 190 4.82 -23.66 6.16
CA GLY A 190 3.92 -22.65 6.71
C GLY A 190 4.61 -21.59 7.57
N ARG A 191 5.94 -21.50 7.53
CA ARG A 191 6.68 -20.49 8.30
C ARG A 191 6.77 -19.19 7.53
N LEU A 192 6.51 -18.08 8.20
CA LEU A 192 6.63 -16.75 7.60
C LEU A 192 8.11 -16.43 7.38
N GLN A 193 8.44 -16.08 6.14
CA GLN A 193 9.76 -15.69 5.68
C GLN A 193 9.73 -14.27 5.12
N SER A 194 10.81 -13.54 5.36
CA SER A 194 11.06 -12.25 4.71
C SER A 194 12.03 -12.45 3.55
N ALA A 195 11.84 -11.70 2.46
CA ALA A 195 12.74 -11.79 1.32
C ALA A 195 14.20 -11.46 1.75
N PRO A 196 15.18 -12.36 1.49
CA PRO A 196 16.52 -12.26 2.07
C PRO A 196 17.40 -11.19 1.43
N ASP A 197 17.01 -10.62 0.30
CA ASP A 197 17.80 -9.66 -0.46
C ASP A 197 17.20 -8.25 -0.43
N ARG A 198 18.08 -7.25 -0.29
CA ARG A 198 17.73 -5.82 -0.23
C ARG A 198 17.41 -5.24 -1.60
N LEU A 199 17.75 -5.95 -2.68
CA LEU A 199 17.52 -5.53 -4.06
C LEU A 199 16.70 -6.60 -4.79
N LEU A 200 15.39 -6.62 -4.53
CA LEU A 200 14.41 -7.58 -5.07
C LEU A 200 14.17 -7.46 -6.60
N LEU A 201 15.16 -7.01 -7.35
CA LEU A 201 14.98 -6.48 -8.70
C LEU A 201 14.46 -7.53 -9.69
N ASP A 202 14.84 -8.81 -9.55
CA ASP A 202 14.28 -9.91 -10.38
C ASP A 202 14.39 -11.29 -9.72
N HIS A 203 14.65 -11.35 -8.42
CA HIS A 203 14.92 -12.63 -7.77
C HIS A 203 13.65 -13.43 -7.48
N PHE A 204 12.52 -12.73 -7.35
CA PHE A 204 11.24 -13.32 -6.98
C PHE A 204 10.11 -12.71 -7.79
N GLY A 205 9.12 -13.52 -8.13
CA GLY A 205 7.93 -13.08 -8.82
C GLY A 205 6.73 -13.98 -8.57
N VAL A 206 5.55 -13.45 -8.85
CA VAL A 206 4.28 -14.19 -8.82
C VAL A 206 3.79 -14.46 -10.24
N PRO A 207 3.05 -15.54 -10.51
CA PRO A 207 2.54 -15.81 -11.86
C PRO A 207 1.64 -14.69 -12.37
N TRP A 208 1.94 -14.19 -13.57
CA TRP A 208 1.15 -13.14 -14.22
C TRP A 208 -0.33 -13.53 -14.36
N LYS A 209 -0.61 -14.80 -14.68
CA LYS A 209 -1.98 -15.33 -14.79
C LYS A 209 -2.84 -15.08 -13.55
N GLY A 210 -2.25 -15.15 -12.36
CA GLY A 210 -2.96 -14.91 -11.09
C GLY A 210 -2.91 -13.45 -10.65
N ALA A 211 -1.84 -12.73 -10.98
CA ALA A 211 -1.65 -11.34 -10.59
C ALA A 211 -2.40 -10.34 -11.48
N GLY A 212 -2.56 -10.63 -12.78
CA GLY A 212 -3.07 -9.67 -13.76
C GLY A 212 -4.41 -9.04 -13.40
N THR A 213 -5.35 -9.83 -12.88
CA THR A 213 -6.69 -9.35 -12.52
C THR A 213 -6.76 -8.72 -11.12
N GLN A 214 -5.66 -8.73 -10.35
CA GLN A 214 -5.64 -8.19 -8.99
C GLN A 214 -5.31 -6.70 -8.99
N PRO A 215 -5.84 -5.93 -8.02
CA PRO A 215 -5.45 -4.54 -7.81
C PRO A 215 -3.93 -4.39 -7.74
N GLY A 216 -3.33 -3.64 -8.65
CA GLY A 216 -1.87 -3.62 -8.84
C GLY A 216 -1.22 -2.24 -8.80
N PHE A 217 -2.04 -1.19 -8.91
CA PHE A 217 -1.60 0.19 -8.80
C PHE A 217 -2.54 0.97 -7.90
N ARG A 218 -2.07 1.21 -6.67
CA ARG A 218 -2.60 2.18 -5.74
C ARG A 218 -1.57 3.26 -5.49
N PHE A 219 -1.99 4.52 -5.50
CA PHE A 219 -1.08 5.59 -5.09
C PHE A 219 -0.63 5.40 -3.63
N PRO A 220 0.65 5.61 -3.32
CA PRO A 220 1.12 5.47 -1.96
C PRO A 220 0.46 6.49 -1.02
N PRO A 221 0.02 6.11 0.19
CA PRO A 221 -0.64 7.03 1.12
C PRO A 221 0.19 8.28 1.48
N HIS A 222 1.52 8.19 1.42
CA HIS A 222 2.41 9.32 1.69
C HIS A 222 2.35 10.43 0.64
N GLN A 223 1.69 10.23 -0.50
CA GLN A 223 1.40 11.32 -1.44
C GLN A 223 0.34 12.29 -0.88
N LEU A 224 -0.46 11.83 0.09
CA LEU A 224 -1.43 12.66 0.79
C LEU A 224 -0.71 13.45 1.89
N GLU A 225 -0.38 14.71 1.59
CA GLU A 225 0.25 15.64 2.53
C GLU A 225 -0.74 16.74 2.89
N ILE A 226 -1.69 16.41 3.78
CA ILE A 226 -2.74 17.33 4.22
C ILE A 226 -2.27 18.12 5.44
N ARG A 227 -1.09 18.77 5.34
CA ARG A 227 -0.56 19.68 6.37
C ARG A 227 -0.59 21.13 5.93
#